data_AF-A0A7C6F024-F1
#
_entry.id   AF-A0A7C6F024-F1
#
_cell.length_a   1.000
_cell.length_b   1.000
_cell.length_c   1.000
_cell.angle_alpha   90.00
_cell.angle_beta   90.00
_cell.angle_gamma   90.00
#
_symmetry.space_group_name_H-M   'P 1'
#
loop_
_entity.id
_entity.type
_entity.pdbx_description
1 polymer ?
#
loop_
_entity_poly.entity_id
_entity_poly.type
_entity_poly.pdbx_seq_one_letter_code
_entity_poly.pdbx_strand_id
1 'polypeptide(L)' 'MKTSVGRMVRKALVMPFALVLLFSCSKDDKSINLFTVDQDIELGQQMKQEIASKPDEYPLLDRTQYSAAYQHIER' A
#
# COMPACT_ATOMS: atom_id res chain seq x y z
N MET A 1 -12.19 -40.92 9.84
CA MET A 1 -12.79 -39.83 10.66
C MET A 1 -11.77 -38.84 11.28
N LYS A 2 -10.46 -38.90 10.95
CA LYS A 2 -9.42 -37.99 11.53
C LYS A 2 -9.18 -36.69 10.73
N THR A 3 -9.64 -36.60 9.48
CA THR A 3 -9.35 -35.49 8.56
C THR A 3 -10.37 -34.34 8.57
N SER A 4 -11.52 -34.53 9.21
CA SER A 4 -12.58 -33.52 9.31
C SER A 4 -12.36 -32.59 10.52
N VAL A 5 -12.01 -33.16 11.67
CA VAL A 5 -11.71 -32.40 12.90
C VAL A 5 -10.51 -31.47 12.72
N GLY A 6 -9.43 -31.93 12.07
CA GLY A 6 -8.26 -31.06 11.81
C GLY A 6 -8.57 -29.88 10.86
N ARG A 7 -9.53 -30.03 9.95
CA ARG A 7 -10.02 -28.91 9.10
C ARG A 7 -10.93 -27.96 9.88
N MET A 8 -11.76 -28.48 10.78
CA MET A 8 -12.63 -27.70 11.66
C MET A 8 -11.81 -26.87 12.65
N VAL A 9 -10.78 -27.46 13.28
CA VAL A 9 -9.86 -26.78 14.21
C VAL A 9 -9.04 -25.70 13.51
N ARG A 10 -8.57 -25.96 12.28
CA ARG A 10 -7.90 -24.94 11.45
C ARG A 10 -8.82 -23.76 11.14
N LYS A 11 -10.08 -24.01 10.75
CA LYS A 11 -11.08 -22.95 10.51
C LYS A 11 -11.44 -22.19 11.80
N ALA A 12 -11.56 -22.90 12.92
CA ALA A 12 -11.85 -22.33 14.23
C ALA A 12 -10.72 -21.46 14.79
N LEU A 13 -9.49 -21.59 14.28
CA LEU A 13 -8.33 -20.78 14.71
C LEU A 13 -8.08 -19.59 13.78
N VAL A 14 -8.39 -19.71 12.48
CA VAL A 14 -8.28 -18.60 11.50
C VAL A 14 -9.37 -17.54 11.71
N MET A 15 -10.59 -17.96 12.05
CA MET A 15 -11.73 -17.07 12.24
C MET A 15 -11.56 -16.04 13.38
N PRO A 16 -11.10 -16.40 14.59
CA PRO A 16 -10.86 -15.42 15.66
C PRO A 16 -9.65 -14.51 15.38
N PHE A 17 -8.61 -15.02 14.68
CA PHE A 17 -7.45 -14.19 14.29
C PHE A 17 -7.85 -13.10 13.29
N ALA A 18 -8.66 -13.44 12.29
CA ALA A 18 -9.20 -12.46 11.35
C ALA A 18 -10.08 -11.41 12.06
N LEU A 19 -10.84 -11.81 13.08
CA LEU A 19 -11.70 -10.90 13.83
C LEU A 19 -10.90 -9.87 14.64
N VAL A 20 -9.78 -10.27 15.25
CA VAL A 20 -8.88 -9.35 15.99
C VAL A 20 -8.28 -8.29 15.06
N LEU A 21 -7.91 -8.65 13.83
CA LEU A 21 -7.35 -7.70 12.85
C LEU A 21 -8.36 -6.63 12.41
N LEU A 22 -9.66 -6.95 12.39
CA LEU A 22 -10.71 -6.00 12.00
C LEU A 22 -11.03 -4.97 13.10
N PHE A 23 -10.76 -5.29 14.38
CA PHE A 23 -11.04 -4.40 15.52
C PHE A 23 -9.81 -3.66 16.05
N SER A 24 -8.61 -3.93 15.52
CA SER A 24 -7.34 -3.35 15.98
C SER A 24 -6.99 -1.99 15.35
N CYS A 25 -7.93 -1.31 14.68
CA CYS A 25 -7.68 0.00 14.07
C CYS A 25 -8.22 1.11 14.99
N SER A 26 -7.37 1.67 15.86
CA SER A 26 -7.68 2.88 16.63
C SER A 26 -7.06 4.12 15.97
N LYS A 27 -7.76 5.27 16.05
CA LYS A 27 -7.28 6.55 15.49
C LYS A 27 -6.07 7.12 16.24
N ASP A 28 -5.87 6.68 17.49
CA ASP A 28 -4.80 7.14 18.37
C ASP A 28 -3.59 6.20 18.38
N ASP A 29 -3.62 5.13 17.58
CA ASP A 29 -2.50 4.21 17.48
C ASP A 29 -1.36 4.91 16.73
N LYS A 30 -0.20 5.00 17.39
CA LYS A 30 1.07 5.23 16.71
C LYS A 30 1.29 4.02 15.80
N SER A 31 0.79 4.13 14.58
CA SER A 31 0.79 3.10 13.54
C SER A 31 2.06 2.26 13.59
N ILE A 32 1.90 0.94 13.57
CA ILE A 32 3.01 0.04 13.28
C ILE A 32 3.44 0.34 11.84
N ASN A 33 4.60 0.98 11.69
CA ASN A 33 5.20 1.12 10.36
C ASN A 33 5.73 -0.27 9.95
N LEU A 34 5.13 -0.86 8.93
CA LEU A 34 5.49 -2.17 8.41
C LEU A 34 6.68 -2.09 7.44
N PHE A 35 7.05 -0.88 7.00
CA PHE A 35 8.08 -0.64 6.00
C PHE A 35 9.26 0.11 6.60
N THR A 36 10.46 -0.27 6.19
CA THR A 36 11.68 0.49 6.47
C THR A 36 11.80 1.66 5.50
N VAL A 37 12.61 2.65 5.85
CA VAL A 37 12.94 3.77 4.96
C VAL A 37 13.55 3.26 3.64
N ASP A 38 14.39 2.22 3.68
CA ASP A 38 15.00 1.66 2.48
C ASP A 38 13.96 1.00 1.55
N GLN A 39 12.94 0.34 2.12
CA GLN A 39 11.84 -0.22 1.33
C GLN A 39 10.99 0.87 0.67
N ASP A 40 10.75 1.99 1.37
CA ASP A 40 10.06 3.14 0.79
C ASP A 40 10.87 3.78 -0.36
N ILE A 41 12.20 3.85 -0.22
CA ILE A 41 13.09 4.31 -1.28
C ILE A 41 13.02 3.37 -2.49
N GLU A 42 13.11 2.07 -2.27
CA GLU A 42 13.03 1.06 -3.34
C GLU A 42 11.69 1.16 -4.09
N LEU A 43 10.58 1.26 -3.37
CA LEU A 43 9.26 1.45 -3.96
C LEU A 43 9.19 2.72 -4.81
N GLY A 44 9.73 3.84 -4.32
CA GLY A 44 9.80 5.09 -5.06
C GLY A 44 10.61 4.98 -6.36
N GLN A 45 11.72 4.22 -6.34
CA GLN A 45 12.53 3.96 -7.53
C GLN A 45 11.78 3.11 -8.56
N GLN A 46 11.10 2.04 -8.11
CA GLN A 46 10.28 1.18 -8.98
C GLN A 46 9.15 1.98 -9.64
N MET A 47 8.42 2.79 -8.86
CA MET A 47 7.36 3.64 -9.38
C MET A 47 7.88 4.67 -10.39
N LYS A 48 9.02 5.31 -10.11
CA LYS A 48 9.67 6.24 -11.04
C LYS A 48 10.01 5.55 -12.37
N GLN A 49 10.54 4.34 -12.32
CA GLN A 49 10.89 3.58 -13.52
C GLN A 49 9.64 3.19 -14.33
N GLU A 50 8.59 2.73 -13.66
CA GLU A 50 7.30 2.39 -14.27
C GLU A 50 6.70 3.58 -15.04
N ILE A 51 6.58 4.74 -14.37
CA ILE A 51 6.07 5.98 -14.99
C ILE A 51 6.90 6.37 -16.20
N ALA A 52 8.23 6.35 -16.08
CA ALA A 52 9.13 6.73 -17.17
C ALA A 52 9.03 5.77 -18.38
N SER A 53 8.68 4.50 -18.15
CA SER A 53 8.55 3.50 -19.21
C SER A 53 7.25 3.58 -20.01
N LYS A 54 6.25 4.32 -19.52
CA LYS A 54 4.92 4.41 -20.13
C LYS A 54 4.51 5.86 -20.41
N PRO A 55 5.21 6.56 -21.32
CA PRO A 55 4.94 7.98 -21.62
C PRO A 55 3.56 8.22 -22.24
N ASP A 56 2.97 7.21 -22.91
CA ASP A 56 1.63 7.34 -23.49
C ASP A 56 0.53 7.27 -22.41
N GLU A 57 0.77 6.55 -21.30
CA GLU A 57 -0.17 6.43 -20.17
C GLU A 57 0.05 7.54 -19.14
N TYR A 58 1.30 7.93 -18.92
CA TYR A 58 1.73 8.98 -17.98
C TYR A 58 2.51 10.09 -18.70
N PRO A 59 1.86 10.85 -19.61
CA PRO A 59 2.54 11.93 -20.32
C PRO A 59 2.93 13.06 -19.38
N LEU A 60 4.16 13.57 -19.53
CA LEU A 60 4.60 14.73 -18.77
C LEU A 60 3.95 15.99 -19.34
N LEU A 61 3.17 16.69 -18.50
CA LEU A 61 2.50 17.93 -18.89
C LEU A 61 3.51 19.07 -19.06
N ASP A 62 3.35 19.85 -20.14
CA ASP A 62 4.20 21.03 -20.38
C ASP A 62 4.08 22.06 -19.25
N ARG A 63 5.23 22.48 -18.73
CA ARG A 63 5.29 23.37 -17.56
C ARG A 63 4.77 24.77 -17.84
N THR A 64 4.87 25.25 -19.07
CA THR A 64 4.41 26.59 -19.43
C THR A 64 2.89 26.61 -19.62
N GLN A 65 2.35 25.61 -20.31
CA GLN A 65 0.93 25.44 -20.57
C GLN A 65 0.15 25.15 -19.27
N TYR A 66 0.72 24.35 -18.37
CA TYR A 66 0.08 23.92 -17.12
C TYR A 66 0.73 24.56 -15.88
N SER A 67 1.15 25.83 -16.00
CA SER A 67 1.86 26.56 -14.94
C SER A 67 1.12 26.58 -13.59
N ALA A 68 -0.20 26.71 -13.58
CA ALA A 68 -0.99 26.70 -12.35
C ALA A 68 -0.89 25.35 -11.58
N ALA A 69 -0.82 24.22 -12.30
CA ALA A 69 -0.68 22.91 -11.68
C ALA A 69 0.71 22.75 -11.04
N TYR A 70 1.76 23.13 -11.77
CA TYR A 70 3.12 23.09 -11.25
C TYR A 70 3.34 24.06 -10.07
N GLN A 71 2.74 25.25 -10.10
CA GLN A 71 2.73 26.17 -8.96
C GLN A 71 2.08 25.55 -7.71
N HIS A 72 1.06 24.69 -7.87
CA HIS A 72 0.43 24.01 -6.75
C HIS A 72 1.29 22.88 -6.17
N ILE A 73 2.05 22.17 -7.02
CA ILE A 73 2.86 21.01 -6.63
C ILE A 73 4.20 21.43 -6.02
N GLU A 74 4.81 22.52 -6.50
CA GLU A 74 6.19 22.93 -6.16
C GLU A 74 6.29 23.98 -5.06
N ARG A 75 5.17 24.31 -4.41
CA ARG A 75 5.08 25.30 -3.34
C ARG A 75 5.41 24.75 -1.95
#